data_AF-A1CCB5-F1
#
_entry.id   AF-A1CCB5-F1
#
_cell.length_a   1.000
_cell.length_b   1.000
_cell.length_c   1.000
_cell.angle_alpha   90.00
_cell.angle_beta   90.00
_cell.angle_gamma   90.00
#
_symmetry.space_group_name_H-M   'P 1'
#
loop_
_entity.id
_entity.type
_entity.pdbx_description
1 polymer ?
#
loop_
_entity_poly.entity_id
_entity_poly.type
_entity_poly.pdbx_seq_one_letter_code
_entity_poly.pdbx_strand_id
1 'polypeptide(L)' 'MASTWVWNLLAGRNDRLRVCGVDGLRIVDASVIPSQLSGNIIATVYALAERAADLIKEDALGAL' A
#
# COMPACT_ATOMS: atom_id res chain seq x y z
N MET A 1 -11.60 -15.36 -2.89
CA MET A 1 -10.73 -16.00 -3.91
C MET A 1 -10.29 -14.98 -4.99
N ALA A 2 -9.98 -13.73 -4.60
CA ALA A 2 -9.50 -12.66 -5.49
C ALA A 2 -8.18 -12.02 -5.00
N SER A 3 -7.65 -12.48 -3.85
CA SER A 3 -6.54 -11.85 -3.13
C SER A 3 -5.15 -12.27 -3.61
N THR A 4 -5.00 -12.94 -4.75
CA THR A 4 -3.68 -13.31 -5.29
C THR A 4 -3.24 -12.36 -6.41
N TRP A 5 -4.17 -11.73 -7.12
CA TRP A 5 -3.86 -10.88 -8.29
C TRP A 5 -3.30 -9.50 -7.92
N VAL A 6 -3.86 -8.83 -6.91
CA VAL A 6 -3.33 -7.56 -6.38
C VAL A 6 -1.90 -7.75 -5.85
N TRP A 7 -1.63 -8.90 -5.24
CA TRP A 7 -0.32 -9.20 -4.67
C TRP A 7 0.73 -9.51 -5.73
N ASN A 8 0.34 -10.01 -6.90
CA ASN A 8 1.23 -10.11 -8.07
C ASN A 8 1.55 -8.72 -8.65
N LEU A 9 0.60 -7.77 -8.60
CA LEU A 9 0.86 -6.36 -8.96
C LEU A 9 1.78 -5.67 -7.96
N LEU A 10 1.79 -6.11 -6.69
CA LEU A 10 2.66 -5.59 -5.64
C LEU A 10 3.90 -6.48 -5.39
N ALA A 11 4.20 -7.41 -6.29
CA ALA A 11 5.12 -8.53 -6.05
C ALA A 11 6.46 -8.08 -5.43
N GLY A 12 6.70 -8.56 -4.20
CA GLY A 12 7.94 -8.40 -3.45
C GLY A 12 7.94 -7.21 -2.49
N ARG A 13 7.30 -7.37 -1.31
CA ARG A 13 7.38 -6.51 -0.10
C ARG A 13 7.95 -5.11 -0.37
N ASN A 14 7.21 -4.30 -1.13
CA ASN A 14 7.53 -2.89 -1.21
C ASN A 14 6.88 -2.22 0.00
N ASP A 15 7.68 -1.96 1.03
CA ASP A 15 7.31 -1.19 2.21
C ASP A 15 6.80 0.24 1.87
N ARG A 16 6.93 0.66 0.61
CA ARG A 16 6.46 1.95 0.08
C ARG A 16 5.22 1.87 -0.81
N LEU A 17 4.49 0.75 -0.84
CA LEU A 17 3.17 0.59 -1.50
C LEU A 17 3.15 0.83 -3.02
N ARG A 18 4.27 0.64 -3.73
CA ARG A 18 4.36 0.88 -5.18
C ARG A 18 3.91 -0.34 -5.98
N VAL A 19 3.31 -0.07 -7.14
CA VAL A 19 2.97 -1.10 -8.12
C VAL A 19 4.23 -1.55 -8.86
N CYS A 20 4.42 -2.87 -8.94
CA CYS A 20 5.52 -3.48 -9.65
C CYS A 20 5.44 -3.15 -11.15
N GLY A 21 6.52 -2.63 -11.71
CA GLY A 21 6.62 -2.31 -13.13
C GLY A 21 5.87 -1.04 -13.57
N VAL A 22 5.36 -0.22 -12.64
CA VAL A 22 4.72 1.06 -12.95
C VAL A 22 5.32 2.18 -12.10
N ASP A 23 5.89 3.17 -12.76
CA ASP A 23 6.46 4.34 -12.10
C ASP A 23 5.36 5.31 -11.61
N GLY A 24 5.57 5.90 -10.45
CA GLY A 24 4.67 6.91 -9.88
C GLY A 24 3.31 6.39 -9.39
N LEU A 25 3.02 5.09 -9.52
CA LEU A 25 1.75 4.50 -9.10
C LEU A 25 1.87 3.75 -7.76
N ARG A 26 0.91 4.00 -6.86
CA ARG A 26 0.76 3.30 -5.57
C ARG A 26 -0.68 2.87 -5.35
N ILE A 27 -0.88 1.79 -4.60
CA ILE A 27 -2.20 1.34 -4.14
C ILE A 27 -2.27 1.55 -2.62
N VAL A 28 -3.27 2.30 -2.15
CA VAL A 28 -3.45 2.65 -0.74
C VAL A 28 -4.90 2.40 -0.34
N ASP A 29 -5.24 1.13 -0.14
CA ASP A 29 -6.57 0.69 0.26
C ASP A 29 -6.51 -0.64 1.05
N ALA A 30 -7.66 -1.20 1.43
CA ALA A 30 -7.70 -2.46 2.15
C ALA A 30 -7.16 -3.67 1.35
N SER A 31 -7.03 -3.57 0.02
CA SER A 31 -6.58 -4.69 -0.82
C SER A 31 -5.10 -5.04 -0.64
N VAL A 32 -4.31 -4.10 -0.10
CA VAL A 32 -2.89 -4.27 0.21
C VAL A 32 -2.65 -4.87 1.60
N ILE A 33 -3.70 -5.19 2.36
CA ILE A 33 -3.59 -5.88 3.64
C ILE A 33 -3.45 -7.40 3.37
N PRO A 34 -2.34 -8.05 3.78
CA PRO A 34 -1.99 -9.41 3.34
C PRO A 34 -2.89 -10.50 3.87
N SER A 35 -3.54 -10.24 5.00
CA SER A 35 -4.38 -11.21 5.69
C SER A 35 -5.63 -10.53 6.21
N GLN A 36 -6.73 -11.27 6.19
CA GLN A 36 -7.96 -10.85 6.84
C GLN A 36 -7.68 -10.57 8.32
N LEU A 37 -8.10 -9.40 8.80
CA LEU A 37 -8.03 -9.05 10.21
C LEU A 37 -9.32 -9.47 10.91
N SER A 38 -9.21 -9.94 12.15
CA SER A 38 -10.38 -10.18 12.99
C SER A 38 -10.88 -8.85 13.56
N GLY A 39 -12.06 -8.40 13.13
CA GLY A 39 -12.69 -7.18 13.64
C GLY A 39 -12.83 -6.09 12.58
N ASN A 40 -13.12 -4.86 13.03
CA ASN A 40 -13.35 -3.73 12.14
C ASN A 40 -12.02 -3.18 11.60
N ILE A 41 -11.88 -3.18 10.28
CA ILE A 41 -10.64 -2.76 9.59
C ILE A 41 -10.46 -1.25 9.48
N ILE A 42 -11.46 -0.44 9.87
CA ILE A 42 -11.41 1.03 9.70
C ILE A 42 -10.13 1.60 10.31
N ALA A 43 -9.78 1.24 11.55
CA ALA A 43 -8.58 1.75 12.21
C ALA A 43 -7.29 1.35 11.47
N THR A 44 -7.23 0.12 10.95
CA THR A 44 -6.09 -0.35 10.16
C THR A 44 -5.97 0.40 8.84
N VAL A 45 -7.09 0.62 8.13
CA VAL A 45 -7.10 1.36 6.86
C VAL A 45 -6.68 2.81 7.09
N TYR A 46 -7.12 3.45 8.16
CA TYR A 46 -6.64 4.79 8.54
C TYR A 46 -5.12 4.78 8.81
N ALA A 47 -4.62 3.85 9.62
CA ALA A 47 -3.18 3.77 9.90
C ALA A 47 -2.32 3.53 8.64
N LEU A 48 -2.82 2.70 7.71
CA LEU A 48 -2.20 2.49 6.41
C LEU A 48 -2.15 3.78 5.59
N ALA A 49 -3.26 4.52 5.53
CA ALA A 49 -3.36 5.77 4.77
C ALA A 49 -2.42 6.85 5.33
N GLU A 50 -2.34 6.98 6.66
CA GLU A 50 -1.40 7.91 7.32
C GLU A 50 0.04 7.59 6.95
N ARG A 51 0.45 6.32 7.07
CA ARG A 51 1.81 5.90 6.70
C ARG A 51 2.10 6.14 5.21
N ALA A 52 1.12 5.89 4.35
CA ALA A 52 1.26 6.14 2.91
C ALA A 52 1.46 7.63 2.60
N ALA A 53 0.75 8.52 3.30
CA ALA A 53 0.90 9.97 3.14
C ALA A 53 2.32 10.43 3.49
N ASP A 54 2.90 9.89 4.56
CA ASP A 54 4.30 10.18 4.93
C ASP A 54 5.29 9.72 3.86
N LEU A 55 5.13 8.48 3.35
CA LEU A 55 5.98 7.95 2.28
C LEU A 55 5.89 8.77 0.99
N ILE A 56 4.70 9.27 0.65
CA ILE A 56 4.49 10.15 -0.50
C ILE A 56 5.20 11.50 -0.30
N LYS A 57 5.10 12.09 0.90
CA LYS A 57 5.81 13.34 1.23
C LYS A 57 7.33 13.15 1.21
N GLU A 58 7.84 12.07 1.80
CA GLU A 58 9.26 11.71 1.76
C GLU A 58 9.77 11.63 0.31
N ASP A 59 9.04 10.92 -0.56
CA ASP A 59 9.42 10.75 -1.97
C ASP A 59 9.32 12.08 -2.75
N ALA A 60 8.35 12.95 -2.42
CA ALA A 60 8.21 14.26 -3.04
C ALA A 60 9.31 15.24 -2.61
N LEU A 61 9.73 15.19 -1.34
CA LEU A 61 10.77 16.05 -0.78
C LEU A 61 12.18 15.58 -1.17
N GLY A 62 12.40 14.26 -1.29
CA GLY A 62 13.67 13.70 -1.76
C GLY A 62 13.87 13.82 -3.27
N ALA A 63 12.86 14.25 -4.03
CA ALA A 63 12.93 14.55 -5.45
C ALA A 63 13.28 16.02 -5.76
N LEU A 64 13.45 16.87 -4.72
CA LEU A 64 14.02 18.22 -4.79
C LEU A 64 15.53 18.20 -4.57
#